data_AF-A0A9E4ZNL8-F1
#
_entry.id   AF-A0A9E4ZNL8-F1
#
_cell.length_a   1.000
_cell.length_b   1.000
_cell.length_c   1.000
_cell.angle_alpha   90.00
_cell.angle_beta   90.00
_cell.angle_gamma   90.00
#
_symmetry.space_group_name_H-M   'P 1'
#
loop_
_entity.id
_entity.type
_entity.pdbx_description
1 polymer ?
#
loop_
_entity_poly.entity_id
_entity_poly.type
_entity_poly.pdbx_seq_one_letter_code
_entity_poly.pdbx_strand_id
1 'polypeptide(L)'
;MTQKHEDSTVILLYSLSSDASSAAREIYGYIARSKTRKVVLILHKELEVDIYELMRELVLINHVYTVSMYSYSSRREALEAAFSSFSGNSIIILATGSDAGKLARELEGKAVVEVA
;
A
#
# COMPACT_ATOMS: atom_id res chain seq x y z
N MET A 1 -5.59 15.04 15.39
CA MET A 1 -5.88 15.69 14.10
C MET A 1 -5.53 14.70 13.01
N THR A 2 -6.52 14.13 12.32
CA THR A 2 -6.30 13.25 11.17
C THR A 2 -6.13 14.12 9.93
N GLN A 3 -4.94 14.13 9.32
CA GLN A 3 -4.73 14.76 8.01
C GLN A 3 -5.58 14.02 6.99
N LYS A 4 -6.52 14.72 6.34
CA LYS A 4 -7.26 14.15 5.22
C LYS A 4 -6.39 14.23 3.96
N HIS A 5 -6.16 13.08 3.35
CA HIS A 5 -5.29 12.94 2.17
C HIS A 5 -6.12 12.90 0.87
N GLU A 6 -6.99 13.89 0.63
CA GLU A 6 -8.06 13.87 -0.41
C GLU A 6 -7.58 13.75 -1.88
N ASP A 7 -6.27 13.70 -2.15
CA ASP A 7 -5.67 13.51 -3.49
C ASP A 7 -4.53 12.47 -3.49
N SER A 8 -4.60 11.45 -2.63
CA SER A 8 -3.53 10.45 -2.50
C SER A 8 -3.99 9.06 -2.93
N THR A 9 -3.14 8.36 -3.68
CA THR A 9 -3.30 6.92 -3.87
C THR A 9 -2.81 6.23 -2.60
N VAL A 10 -3.66 5.41 -2.00
CA VAL A 10 -3.30 4.64 -0.81
C VAL A 10 -2.96 3.23 -1.25
N ILE A 11 -1.78 2.77 -0.89
CA ILE A 11 -1.35 1.40 -1.16
C ILE A 11 -1.06 0.74 0.18
N LEU A 12 -1.85 -0.27 0.52
CA LEU A 12 -1.64 -1.12 1.68
C LEU A 12 -0.86 -2.36 1.25
N LEU A 13 0.32 -2.59 1.85
CA LEU A 13 1.05 -3.85 1.69
C LEU A 13 0.57 -4.80 2.78
N TYR A 14 -0.31 -5.73 2.42
CA TYR A 14 -0.95 -6.67 3.34
C TYR A 14 -0.20 -8.01 3.44
N SER A 15 0.29 -8.49 2.30
CA SER A 15 1.24 -9.61 2.24
C SER A 15 1.98 -9.56 0.91
N LEU A 16 3.25 -9.95 0.92
CA LEU A 16 4.11 -9.97 -0.27
C LEU A 16 4.83 -11.31 -0.32
N SER A 17 4.97 -11.86 -1.53
CA SER A 17 5.72 -13.11 -1.77
C SER A 17 7.16 -12.86 -2.22
N SER A 18 7.49 -11.61 -2.53
CA SER A 18 8.72 -11.20 -3.20
C SER A 18 9.65 -10.36 -2.31
N ASP A 19 10.89 -10.20 -2.75
CA ASP A 19 11.84 -9.28 -2.13
C ASP A 19 11.41 -7.80 -2.24
N ALA A 20 12.13 -6.93 -1.52
CA ALA A 20 11.88 -5.50 -1.46
C ALA A 20 12.00 -4.80 -2.83
N SER A 21 12.95 -5.22 -3.68
CA SER A 21 13.11 -4.66 -5.03
C SER A 21 11.92 -4.98 -5.93
N SER A 22 11.39 -6.19 -5.86
CA SER A 22 10.22 -6.63 -6.62
C SER A 22 8.96 -5.90 -6.14
N ALA A 23 8.77 -5.81 -4.82
CA ALA A 23 7.68 -5.04 -4.21
C ALA A 23 7.74 -3.56 -4.61
N ALA A 24 8.93 -2.95 -4.63
CA ALA A 24 9.10 -1.56 -5.05
C ALA A 24 8.68 -1.34 -6.51
N ARG A 25 9.03 -2.27 -7.42
CA ARG A 25 8.63 -2.20 -8.83
C ARG A 25 7.13 -2.32 -9.02
N GLU A 26 6.47 -3.20 -8.27
CA GLU A 26 5.02 -3.34 -8.30
C GLU A 26 4.34 -2.07 -7.80
N ILE A 27 4.75 -1.58 -6.63
CA ILE A 27 4.27 -0.30 -6.08
C ILE A 27 4.45 0.81 -7.11
N TYR A 28 5.62 0.92 -7.75
CA TYR A 28 5.86 1.91 -8.80
C TYR A 28 4.91 1.74 -9.99
N GLY A 29 4.62 0.50 -10.40
CA GLY A 29 3.62 0.22 -11.43
C GLY A 29 2.22 0.72 -11.09
N TYR A 30 1.81 0.67 -9.82
CA TYR A 30 0.55 1.27 -9.36
C TYR A 30 0.61 2.79 -9.31
N ILE A 31 1.72 3.35 -8.79
CA ILE A 31 1.94 4.79 -8.71
C ILE A 31 1.94 5.42 -10.12
N ALA A 32 2.61 4.81 -11.08
CA ALA A 32 2.72 5.30 -12.46
C ALA A 32 1.36 5.29 -13.20
N ARG A 33 0.48 4.34 -12.86
CA ARG A 33 -0.89 4.27 -13.40
C ARG A 33 -1.87 5.18 -12.64
N SER A 34 -1.48 5.64 -11.46
CA SER A 34 -2.29 6.54 -10.65
C SER A 34 -2.30 7.95 -11.26
N LYS A 35 -3.42 8.65 -11.10
CA LYS A 35 -3.54 10.06 -11.49
C LYS A 35 -3.02 11.02 -10.42
N THR A 36 -2.47 10.50 -9.31
CA THR A 36 -2.06 11.28 -8.14
C THR A 36 -0.54 11.38 -8.05
N ARG A 37 -0.04 12.51 -7.55
CA ARG A 37 1.39 12.69 -7.24
C ARG A 37 1.74 12.33 -5.80
N LYS A 38 0.73 12.19 -4.94
CA LYS A 38 0.88 11.79 -3.54
C LYS A 38 0.50 10.34 -3.40
N VAL A 39 1.37 9.59 -2.72
CA VAL A 39 1.22 8.17 -2.47
C VAL A 39 1.38 7.95 -0.98
N VAL A 40 0.45 7.22 -0.40
CA VAL A 40 0.52 6.82 1.00
C VAL A 40 0.69 5.31 1.03
N LEU A 41 1.85 4.87 1.50
CA LEU A 41 2.14 3.48 1.76
C LEU A 41 1.79 3.14 3.20
N ILE A 42 0.95 2.13 3.36
CA ILE A 42 0.57 1.58 4.65
C ILE A 42 1.19 0.19 4.77
N LEU A 43 1.92 -0.02 5.86
CA LEU A 43 2.67 -1.23 6.17
C LEU A 43 2.26 -1.76 7.55
N HIS A 44 2.63 -3.00 7.84
CA HIS A 44 2.57 -3.56 9.19
C HIS A 44 3.83 -4.35 9.54
N LYS A 45 4.11 -4.50 10.83
CA LYS A 45 5.32 -5.21 11.32
C LYS A 45 5.34 -6.71 11.02
N GLU A 46 4.18 -7.32 10.74
CA GLU A 46 4.09 -8.73 10.31
C GLU A 46 4.50 -8.94 8.84
N LEU A 47 4.86 -7.87 8.12
CA LEU A 47 5.27 -7.97 6.72
C LEU A 47 6.72 -8.46 6.66
N GLU A 48 6.96 -9.55 5.95
CA GLU A 48 8.30 -10.14 5.78
C GLU A 48 9.09 -9.42 4.68
N VAL A 49 9.20 -8.09 4.77
CA VAL A 49 9.96 -7.27 3.84
C VAL A 49 10.86 -6.31 4.62
N ASP A 50 12.10 -6.12 4.16
CA ASP A 50 12.97 -5.09 4.71
C ASP A 50 12.47 -3.71 4.28
N ILE A 51 11.91 -2.98 5.26
CA ILE A 51 11.33 -1.65 5.05
C ILE A 51 12.40 -0.64 4.59
N TYR A 52 13.62 -0.74 5.10
CA TYR A 52 14.70 0.19 4.71
C TYR A 52 15.15 -0.06 3.28
N GLU A 53 15.24 -1.33 2.88
CA GLU A 53 15.50 -1.68 1.49
C GLU A 53 14.36 -1.23 0.59
N LEU A 54 13.11 -1.49 0.96
CA LEU A 54 11.93 -1.04 0.21
C LEU A 54 11.94 0.48 0.02
N MET A 55 12.23 1.26 1.07
CA MET A 55 12.37 2.71 0.98
C MET A 55 13.49 3.12 0.02
N ARG A 56 14.66 2.47 0.11
CA ARG A 56 15.80 2.75 -0.77
C ARG A 56 15.40 2.54 -2.23
N GLU A 57 14.81 1.39 -2.54
CA GLU A 57 14.38 1.04 -3.90
C GLU A 57 13.31 2.01 -4.41
N LEU A 58 12.32 2.36 -3.59
CA LEU A 58 11.30 3.34 -3.94
C LEU A 58 11.90 4.71 -4.25
N VAL A 59 12.85 5.21 -3.46
CA VAL A 59 13.53 6.50 -3.72
C VAL A 59 14.33 6.46 -5.02
N LEU A 60 14.99 5.34 -5.33
CA LEU A 60 15.78 5.20 -6.55
C LEU A 60 14.92 5.19 -7.82
N ILE A 61 13.75 4.55 -7.78
CA ILE A 61 12.86 4.44 -8.95
C ILE A 61 11.87 5.61 -9.06
N ASN A 62 11.62 6.33 -7.98
CA ASN A 62 10.62 7.39 -7.90
C ASN A 62 11.26 8.80 -7.84
N HIS A 63 11.17 9.53 -8.95
CA HIS A 63 11.75 10.88 -9.08
C HIS A 63 10.68 11.99 -9.13
N VAL A 64 9.39 11.67 -9.02
CA VAL A 64 8.29 12.63 -9.27
C VAL A 64 7.16 12.61 -8.24
N TYR A 65 7.05 11.55 -7.44
CA TYR A 65 5.93 11.36 -6.53
C TYR A 65 6.37 11.52 -5.08
N THR A 66 5.52 12.15 -4.27
CA THR A 66 5.69 12.21 -2.82
C THR A 66 5.18 10.92 -2.21
N VAL A 67 6.05 10.18 -1.52
CA VAL A 67 5.71 8.94 -0.82
C VAL A 67 5.75 9.18 0.68
N SER A 68 4.60 9.06 1.33
CA SER A 68 4.50 8.99 2.80
C SER A 68 4.31 7.54 3.21
N MET A 69 4.99 7.11 4.27
CA MET A 69 4.95 5.71 4.70
C MET A 69 4.59 5.61 6.17
N TYR A 70 3.61 4.78 6.48
CA TYR A 70 3.11 4.53 7.84
C TYR A 70 3.22 3.03 8.14
N SER A 71 3.79 2.70 9.30
CA SER A 71 3.93 1.31 9.74
C SER A 71 3.12 1.09 11.02
N TYR A 72 2.30 0.05 11.01
CA TYR A 72 1.40 -0.34 12.10
C TYR A 72 1.83 -1.66 12.75
N SER A 73 1.32 -1.96 13.94
CA SER A 73 1.80 -3.12 14.69
C SER A 73 1.30 -4.44 14.11
N SER A 74 0.13 -4.44 13.46
CA SER A 74 -0.52 -5.64 12.92
C SER A 74 -1.21 -5.39 11.59
N ARG A 75 -1.51 -6.47 10.85
CA ARG A 75 -2.33 -6.43 9.62
C ARG A 75 -3.68 -5.74 9.84
N ARG A 76 -4.32 -6.05 10.98
CA ARG A 76 -5.62 -5.50 11.36
C ARG A 76 -5.55 -3.98 11.54
N GLU A 77 -4.57 -3.49 12.29
CA GLU A 77 -4.38 -2.05 12.49
C GLU A 77 -4.11 -1.31 11.18
N ALA A 78 -3.28 -1.88 10.30
CA ALA A 78 -3.00 -1.31 8.99
C ALA A 78 -4.26 -1.22 8.11
N LEU A 79 -5.09 -2.26 8.12
CA LEU A 79 -6.37 -2.28 7.39
C LEU A 79 -7.35 -1.23 7.95
N GLU A 80 -7.52 -1.18 9.27
CA GLU A 80 -8.37 -0.19 9.95
C GLU A 80 -7.89 1.25 9.65
N ALA A 81 -6.58 1.50 9.65
CA ALA A 81 -6.01 2.79 9.31
C ALA A 81 -6.29 3.19 7.85
N ALA A 82 -6.15 2.26 6.90
CA ALA A 82 -6.42 2.49 5.49
C ALA A 82 -7.86 2.99 5.26
N PHE A 83 -8.84 2.39 5.92
CA PHE A 83 -10.25 2.74 5.71
C PHE A 83 -10.74 3.91 6.57
N SER A 84 -10.18 4.12 7.77
CA SER A 84 -10.60 5.20 8.68
C SER A 84 -10.01 6.56 8.31
N SER A 85 -8.77 6.58 7.84
CA SER A 85 -8.01 7.83 7.63
C SER A 85 -8.02 8.33 6.19
N PHE A 86 -8.43 7.48 5.23
CA PHE A 86 -8.32 7.77 3.80
C PHE A 86 -9.64 7.53 3.04
N SER A 87 -10.78 7.73 3.70
CA SER A 87 -12.10 7.55 3.10
C SER A 87 -12.29 8.44 1.86
N GLY A 88 -12.71 7.83 0.75
CA GLY A 88 -12.92 8.50 -0.54
C GLY A 88 -11.76 8.39 -1.55
N ASN A 89 -10.59 7.89 -1.13
CA ASN A 89 -9.46 7.63 -2.02
C ASN A 89 -9.53 6.21 -2.63
N SER A 90 -8.90 6.01 -3.80
CA SER A 90 -8.64 4.67 -4.32
C SER A 90 -7.63 3.95 -3.43
N ILE A 91 -8.12 3.02 -2.61
CA ILE A 91 -7.30 2.12 -1.79
C ILE A 91 -6.95 0.90 -2.63
N ILE A 92 -5.65 0.68 -2.82
CA ILE A 92 -5.08 -0.50 -3.46
C ILE A 92 -4.49 -1.36 -2.35
N ILE A 93 -4.82 -2.65 -2.33
CA ILE A 93 -4.30 -3.61 -1.35
C ILE A 93 -3.48 -4.63 -2.11
N LEU A 94 -2.18 -4.70 -1.80
CA LEU A 94 -1.27 -5.71 -2.33
C LEU A 94 -1.22 -6.89 -1.37
N ALA A 95 -1.61 -8.06 -1.86
CA ALA A 95 -1.71 -9.28 -1.05
C ALA A 95 -1.30 -10.50 -1.88
N THR A 96 -0.75 -11.51 -1.22
CA THR A 96 -0.51 -12.82 -1.85
C THR A 96 -1.84 -13.47 -2.28
N GLY A 97 -1.78 -14.40 -3.24
CA GLY A 97 -2.99 -15.03 -3.80
C GLY A 97 -3.91 -15.70 -2.75
N SER A 98 -3.35 -16.25 -1.68
CA SER A 98 -4.12 -16.86 -0.58
C SER A 98 -4.92 -15.85 0.24
N ASP A 99 -4.42 -14.64 0.39
CA ASP A 99 -5.05 -13.56 1.16
C ASP A 99 -5.98 -12.73 0.28
N ALA A 100 -5.57 -12.45 -0.96
CA ALA A 100 -6.32 -11.65 -1.92
C ALA A 100 -7.76 -12.17 -2.12
N GLY A 101 -7.93 -13.49 -2.25
CA GLY A 101 -9.25 -14.10 -2.43
C GLY A 101 -10.19 -13.98 -1.23
N LYS A 102 -9.65 -13.86 -0.01
CA LYS A 102 -10.43 -13.61 1.22
C LYS A 102 -10.76 -12.13 1.33
N LEU A 103 -9.75 -11.27 1.15
CA LEU A 103 -9.89 -9.81 1.22
C LEU A 103 -10.86 -9.27 0.19
N ALA A 104 -10.83 -9.76 -1.05
CA ALA A 104 -11.73 -9.30 -2.11
C ALA A 104 -13.21 -9.54 -1.76
N ARG A 105 -13.52 -10.63 -1.04
CA ARG A 105 -14.90 -10.91 -0.57
C ARG A 105 -15.28 -10.04 0.62
N GLU A 106 -14.35 -9.80 1.54
CA GLU A 106 -14.60 -9.00 2.74
C GLU A 106 -14.75 -7.49 2.41
N LEU A 107 -14.05 -7.03 1.38
CA LEU A 107 -13.91 -5.61 1.03
C LEU A 107 -14.65 -5.23 -0.26
N GLU A 108 -15.63 -6.04 -0.69
CA GLU A 108 -16.35 -5.85 -1.94
C GLU A 108 -16.84 -4.39 -2.12
N GLY A 109 -16.38 -3.75 -3.20
CA GLY A 109 -16.69 -2.36 -3.53
C GLY A 109 -15.99 -1.28 -2.71
N LYS A 110 -15.15 -1.64 -1.72
CA LYS A 110 -14.46 -0.69 -0.83
C LYS A 110 -12.99 -0.46 -1.20
N ALA A 111 -12.33 -1.43 -1.81
CA ALA A 111 -10.93 -1.35 -2.22
C ALA A 111 -10.67 -2.21 -3.46
N VAL A 112 -9.59 -1.88 -4.17
CA VAL A 112 -9.04 -2.73 -5.23
C VAL A 112 -8.02 -3.67 -4.59
N VAL A 113 -8.24 -4.97 -4.68
CA VAL A 113 -7.31 -5.99 -4.18
C VAL A 113 -6.54 -6.57 -5.35
N GLU A 114 -5.22 -6.48 -5.27
CA GLU A 114 -4.30 -6.91 -6.31
C GLU A 114 -3.38 -8.00 -5.77
N VAL A 115 -3.04 -8.95 -6.64
CA VAL A 115 -2.13 -10.04 -6.28
C VAL A 115 -0.69 -9.57 -6.50
N ALA A 116 0.13 -9.71 -5.45
CA ALA A 116 1.57 -9.46 -5.41
C ALA A 116 2.36 -10.76 -5.24
#